data_AF-A0A2A9GH66-F1
#
_entry.id   AF-A0A2A9GH66-F1
#
_cell.length_a   1.000
_cell.length_b   1.000
_cell.length_c   1.000
_cell.angle_alpha   90.00
_cell.angle_beta   90.00
_cell.angle_gamma   90.00
#
_symmetry.space_group_name_H-M   'P 1'
#
loop_
_entity.id
_entity.type
_entity.pdbx_description
1 polymer ?
#
loop_
_entity_poly.entity_id
_entity_poly.type
_entity_poly.pdbx_seq_one_letter_code
_entity_poly.pdbx_strand_id
1 'polypeptide(L)' 'MEDLYRKRQEEKARSRAKDEERLARGEVSPSELQHQNFAFKKVRADRVGFVKSREPKSIKFLSL' A
#
# COMPACT_ATOMS: atom_id res chain seq x y z
N MET A 1 4.60 -1.96 22.36
CA MET A 1 4.04 -1.66 21.01
C MET A 1 4.74 -0.47 20.36
N GLU A 2 5.05 0.57 21.12
CA GLU A 2 5.70 1.81 20.64
C GLU A 2 7.06 1.58 19.95
N ASP A 3 7.92 0.71 20.49
CA ASP A 3 9.22 0.37 19.89
C ASP A 3 9.10 -0.30 18.52
N LEU A 4 8.04 -1.06 18.29
CA LEU A 4 7.78 -1.73 17.02
C LEU A 4 7.38 -0.73 15.93
N TYR A 5 6.60 0.29 16.31
CA TYR A 5 6.25 1.39 15.41
C TYR A 5 7.47 2.23 15.06
N ARG A 6 8.31 2.56 16.04
CA ARG A 6 9.53 3.35 15.83
C ARG A 6 10.51 2.65 14.88
N LYS A 7 10.77 1.36 15.09
CA LYS A 7 11.61 0.54 14.21
C LYS A 7 11.09 0.50 12.76
N ARG A 8 9.77 0.37 12.57
CA ARG A 8 9.16 0.41 11.23
C ARG A 8 9.29 1.77 10.55
N GLN A 9 9.23 2.86 11.30
CA GLN A 9 9.40 4.20 10.75
C GLN A 9 10.85 4.46 10.34
N GLU A 10 11.81 4.01 11.14
CA GLU A 10 13.24 4.06 10.82
C GLU A 10 13.56 3.22 9.57
N GLU A 11 12.99 2.03 9.45
CA GLU A 11 13.13 1.17 8.28
C GLU A 11 12.55 1.82 7.01
N LYS A 12 11.36 2.41 7.11
CA LYS A 12 10.75 3.18 6.01
C LYS A 12 11.60 4.39 5.60
N ALA A 13 12.16 5.11 6.57
CA ALA A 13 13.00 6.28 6.30
C ALA A 13 14.27 5.88 5.54
N ARG A 14 14.92 4.79 5.94
CA ARG A 14 16.09 4.23 5.23
C ARG A 14 15.75 3.80 3.81
N SER A 15 14.59 3.16 3.62
CA SER A 15 14.14 2.76 2.28
C SER A 15 13.92 3.96 1.37
N ARG A 16 13.32 5.05 1.88
CA ARG A 16 13.09 6.27 1.08
C ARG A 16 14.40 6.95 0.67
N ALA A 17 15.35 7.09 1.59
CA ALA A 17 16.65 7.69 1.30
C ALA A 17 17.38 6.92 0.17
N LYS A 18 17.33 5.59 0.20
CA LYS A 18 17.90 4.75 -0.86
C LYS A 18 17.20 4.93 -2.20
N ASP A 19 15.88 5.05 -2.21
CA ASP A 19 15.11 5.27 -3.43
C ASP A 19 15.36 6.66 -4.02
N GLU A 20 15.54 7.69 -3.19
CA GLU A 20 15.93 9.05 -3.61
C GLU A 20 17.33 9.09 -4.21
N GLU A 21 18.30 8.38 -3.64
CA GLU A 21 19.65 8.25 -4.23
C GLU A 21 19.61 7.58 -5.61
N ARG A 22 18.78 6.54 -5.79
CA ARG A 22 18.62 5.83 -7.06
C ARG A 22 17.96 6.71 -8.12
N LEU A 23 16.97 7.53 -7.73
CA LEU A 23 16.38 8.55 -8.59
C LEU A 23 17.42 9.61 -8.99
N ALA A 24 18.21 10.11 -8.03
CA ALA A 24 19.22 11.13 -8.27
C ALA A 24 20.33 10.64 -9.21
N ARG A 25 20.70 9.35 -9.14
CA ARG A 25 21.67 8.72 -10.05
C ARG A 25 21.07 8.36 -11.41
N GLY A 26 19.75 8.47 -11.59
CA GLY A 26 19.07 8.04 -12.81
C GLY A 26 19.05 6.52 -13.00
N GLU A 27 19.30 5.73 -11.95
CA GLU A 27 19.26 4.26 -12.00
C GLU A 27 17.83 3.72 -12.16
N VAL A 28 16.83 4.53 -11.77
CA VAL A 28 15.40 4.19 -11.83
C VAL A 28 14.63 5.44 -12.19
N SER A 29 13.64 5.32 -13.07
CA SER A 29 12.70 6.41 -13.36
C SER A 29 11.63 6.55 -12.27
N PRO A 30 11.01 7.74 -12.09
CA PRO A 30 9.93 7.93 -11.13
C PRO A 30 8.76 6.94 -11.29
N SER A 31 8.41 6.58 -12.52
CA SER A 31 7.34 5.62 -12.82
C SER A 31 7.69 4.19 -12.42
N GLU A 32 8.92 3.74 -12.68
CA GLU A 32 9.41 2.43 -12.26
C GLU A 32 9.50 2.32 -10.74
N LEU A 33 9.95 3.38 -10.08
CA LEU A 33 9.98 3.44 -8.62
C LEU A 33 8.57 3.35 -8.03
N GLN A 34 7.61 4.08 -8.60
CA GLN A 34 6.21 4.01 -8.20
C GLN A 34 5.64 2.60 -8.37
N HIS A 35 5.92 1.95 -9.50
CA HIS A 35 5.49 0.57 -9.76
C HIS A 35 6.11 -0.42 -8.76
N GLN A 36 7.40 -0.25 -8.43
CA GLN A 36 8.08 -1.05 -7.41
C GLN A 36 7.55 -0.80 -6.00
N ASN A 37 7.09 0.40 -5.67
CA ASN A 37 6.56 0.73 -4.35
C ASN A 37 5.05 0.47 -4.21
N PHE A 38 4.38 0.07 -5.29
CA PHE A 38 2.95 -0.21 -5.27
C PHE A 38 2.62 -1.39 -4.34
N ALA A 39 1.80 -1.16 -3.31
CA ALA A 39 1.47 -2.14 -2.27
C ALA A 39 0.83 -3.41 -2.83
N PHE A 40 0.14 -3.30 -3.96
CA PHE A 40 -0.54 -4.41 -4.64
C PHE A 40 0.22 -4.90 -5.88
N LYS A 41 1.50 -4.56 -6.07
CA LYS A 41 2.28 -4.98 -7.25
C LYS A 41 2.35 -6.50 -7.45
N LYS A 42 2.26 -7.25 -6.35
CA LYS A 42 2.26 -8.73 -6.35
C LYS A 42 0.85 -9.31 -6.36
N VAL A 43 -0.17 -8.47 -6.28
CA VAL A 43 -1.56 -8.90 -6.25
C VAL A 43 -2.07 -8.97 -7.68
N ARG A 44 -2.39 -10.19 -8.08
CA ARG A 44 -3.02 -10.50 -9.35
C ARG A 44 -4.43 -9.93 -9.37
N ALA A 45 -4.65 -8.90 -10.17
CA ALA A 45 -5.94 -8.21 -10.27
C ALA A 45 -7.09 -9.15 -10.70
N ASP A 46 -6.78 -10.22 -11.43
CA ASP A 46 -7.72 -11.28 -11.82
C ASP A 46 -8.17 -12.19 -10.66
N ARG A 47 -7.45 -12.17 -9.53
CA ARG A 47 -7.76 -12.97 -8.32
C ARG A 47 -8.32 -12.15 -7.16
N VAL A 48 -8.38 -10.82 -7.26
CA VAL A 48 -9.03 -9.98 -6.25
C VAL A 48 -10.53 -9.94 -6.54
N GLY A 49 -11.20 -11.07 -6.29
CA GLY A 49 -12.63 -11.03 -6.08
C GLY A 49 -12.89 -10.19 -4.84
N PHE A 50 -13.60 -9.06 -4.98
CA PHE A 50 -14.24 -8.44 -3.83
C PHE A 50 -15.19 -9.48 -3.26
N VAL A 51 -14.75 -10.22 -2.23
CA VAL A 51 -15.64 -11.07 -1.47
C VAL A 51 -16.67 -10.10 -0.90
N LYS A 52 -17.88 -10.09 -1.47
CA LYS A 52 -19.05 -9.47 -0.84
C LYS A 52 -19.25 -10.23 0.48
N SER A 53 -18.53 -9.80 1.51
CA SER A 53 -18.69 -10.31 2.86
C SER A 53 -20.06 -9.83 3.31
N ARG A 54 -21.06 -10.69 3.04
CA ARG A 54 -22.42 -10.62 3.55
C ARG A 54 -23.22 -9.42 3.03
N GLU A 55 -24.16 -9.68 2.12
CA GLU A 55 -25.25 -8.74 1.89
C GLU A 55 -25.94 -8.48 3.26
N PRO A 56 -26.07 -7.22 3.70
CA PRO A 56 -26.76 -6.91 4.94
C PRO A 56 -28.21 -7.41 4.82
N LYS A 57 -28.65 -8.28 5.74
CA LYS A 57 -29.96 -8.96 5.70
C LYS A 57 -31.17 -8.02 5.67
N SER A 58 -30.98 -6.72 5.83
CA SER A 58 -31.93 -5.65 5.52
C SER A 58 -31.29 -4.32 5.92
N ILE A 59 -31.33 -3.32 5.04
CA ILE A 59 -31.15 -1.93 5.45
C ILE A 59 -32.52 -1.51 6.01
N LYS A 60 -32.64 -1.41 7.34
CA LYS A 60 -33.84 -0.83 7.96
C LYS A 60 -33.75 0.69 7.83
N PHE A 61 -34.52 1.25 6.90
CA PHE A 61 -34.76 2.68 6.89
C PHE A 61 -35.65 3.03 8.10
N LEU A 62 -35.13 3.83 9.02
CA LEU A 62 -35.97 4.50 10.01
C LEU A 62 -36.71 5.61 9.26
N SER A 63 -38.02 5.46 9.10
CA SER A 63 -38.88 6.55 8.66
C SER A 63 -38.93 7.61 9.75
N LEU A 64 -38.63 8.87 9.38
CA LEU A 64 -38.88 10.05 10.21
C LEU A 64 -40.38 10.33 10.31
#